data_AF-A0A0J5QAQ3-F1
#
_entry.id   AF-A0A0J5QAQ3-F1
#
_cell.length_a   1.000
_cell.length_b   1.000
_cell.length_c   1.000
_cell.angle_alpha   90.00
_cell.angle_beta   90.00
_cell.angle_gamma   90.00
#
_symmetry.space_group_name_H-M   'P 1'
#
loop_
_entity.id
_entity.type
_entity.pdbx_description
1 polymer ?
#
loop_
_entity_poly.entity_id
_entity_poly.type
_entity_poly.pdbx_seq_one_letter_code
_entity_poly.pdbx_strand_id
1 'polypeptide(L)' 'MKLMIAILIDILDFTVGRLLFATPFAGEIIGLILGYIMFGPRAFWYAVEAIDVTEQVDGFIPTMTLIALASD' A
#
# COMPACT_ATOMS: atom_id res chain seq x y z
N MET A 1 5.44 9.86 13.19
CA MET A 1 5.01 8.46 13.52
C MET A 1 4.32 7.80 12.32
N LYS A 2 3.32 8.45 11.71
CA LYS A 2 2.61 7.90 10.54
C LYS A 2 3.53 7.56 9.36
N LEU A 3 4.53 8.41 9.07
CA LEU A 3 5.54 8.14 8.03
C LEU A 3 6.34 6.85 8.29
N MET A 4 6.76 6.60 9.54
CA MET A 4 7.50 5.38 9.88
C MET A 4 6.64 4.13 9.73
N ILE A 5 5.35 4.21 10.08
CA ILE A 5 4.40 3.12 9.88
C ILE A 5 4.15 2.88 8.39
N ALA A 6 4.04 3.94 7.60
CA ALA A 6 3.90 3.86 6.15
C ALA A 6 5.09 3.14 5.49
N ILE A 7 6.32 3.48 5.90
CA ILE A 7 7.54 2.80 5.43
C ILE A 7 7.51 1.31 5.79
N LEU A 8 7.07 0.96 7.00
CA LEU A 8 6.95 -0.45 7.40
C LEU A 8 5.89 -1.20 6.59
N ILE A 9 4.76 -0.56 6.27
CA ILE A 9 3.72 -1.15 5.41
C ILE A 9 4.30 -1.46 4.03
N ASP A 10 4.98 -0.51 3.40
CA ASP A 10 5.56 -0.71 2.06
C ASP A 10 6.66 -1.81 2.08
N ILE A 11 7.46 -1.92 3.15
CA ILE A 11 8.43 -3.01 3.29
C ILE A 11 7.74 -4.37 3.37
N LEU A 12 6.64 -4.47 4.12
CA LEU A 12 5.86 -5.69 4.24
C LEU A 12 5.19 -6.04 2.90
N ASP A 13 4.70 -5.05 2.18
CA ASP A 13 4.10 -5.22 0.86
C ASP A 13 5.12 -5.78 -0.15
N PHE A 14 6.32 -5.19 -0.18
CA PHE A 14 7.42 -5.61 -1.05
C PHE A 14 7.94 -7.03 -0.78
N THR A 15 7.75 -7.55 0.45
CA THR A 15 8.35 -8.82 0.88
C THR A 15 7.33 -9.93 1.09
N VAL A 16 6.28 -9.64 1.87
CA VAL A 16 5.27 -10.60 2.31
C VAL A 16 4.10 -10.66 1.34
N GLY A 17 3.68 -9.52 0.77
CA GLY A 17 2.59 -9.45 -0.20
C GLY A 17 2.83 -10.34 -1.42
N ARG A 18 4.06 -10.29 -1.95
CA ARG A 18 4.51 -11.08 -3.10
C ARG A 18 4.55 -12.60 -2.88
N LEU A 19 4.57 -13.06 -1.63
CA LEU A 19 4.69 -14.49 -1.28
C LEU A 19 3.39 -15.10 -0.77
N LEU A 20 2.48 -14.29 -0.20
CA LEU A 20 1.30 -14.79 0.52
C LEU A 20 -0.03 -14.59 -0.20
N PHE A 21 -0.12 -13.76 -1.23
CA PHE A 21 -1.39 -13.51 -1.91
C PHE A 21 -1.47 -14.28 -3.24
N ALA A 22 -1.91 -15.55 -3.14
CA ALA A 22 -2.44 -16.29 -4.29
C ALA A 22 -3.78 -15.72 -4.82
N THR A 23 -4.32 -14.70 -4.13
CA THR A 23 -5.57 -14.02 -4.41
C THR A 23 -5.25 -12.58 -4.80
N PRO A 24 -5.53 -12.16 -6.04
CA PRO A 24 -5.29 -10.78 -6.47
C PRO A 24 -6.11 -9.79 -5.62
N PHE A 25 -5.61 -8.57 -5.47
CA PHE A 25 -6.20 -7.41 -4.79
C PHE A 25 -6.25 -7.46 -3.26
N ALA A 26 -5.73 -8.53 -2.64
CA ALA A 26 -5.79 -8.68 -1.18
C ALA A 26 -4.85 -7.68 -0.47
N GLY A 27 -3.66 -7.45 -1.01
CA GLY A 27 -2.69 -6.49 -0.49
C GLY A 27 -3.23 -5.06 -0.53
N GLU A 28 -3.86 -4.70 -1.64
CA GLU A 28 -4.35 -3.36 -1.94
C GLU A 28 -5.60 -3.02 -1.15
N ILE A 29 -6.49 -4.00 -0.91
CA ILE A 29 -7.61 -3.79 0.01
C ILE A 29 -7.09 -3.51 1.43
N ILE A 30 -6.11 -4.29 1.89
CA ILE A 30 -5.52 -4.09 3.23
C ILE A 30 -4.80 -2.73 3.30
N GLY A 31 -3.97 -2.42 2.30
CA GLY A 31 -3.25 -1.15 2.19
C GLY A 31 -4.21 0.04 2.14
N LEU A 32 -5.28 -0.04 1.35
CA LEU A 32 -6.33 1.00 1.28
C LEU A 32 -7.00 1.23 2.64
N ILE A 33 -7.36 0.16 3.36
CA ILE A 33 -7.99 0.26 4.68
C ILE A 33 -7.02 0.90 5.69
N LEU A 34 -5.79 0.40 5.76
CA LEU A 34 -4.76 0.92 6.67
C LEU A 34 -4.45 2.39 6.35
N GLY A 35 -4.30 2.72 5.07
CA GLY A 35 -4.11 4.07 4.59
C GLY A 35 -5.27 4.97 4.99
N TYR A 36 -6.52 4.53 4.82
CA TYR A 36 -7.69 5.34 5.15
C TYR A 36 -7.78 5.63 6.65
N ILE A 37 -7.42 4.66 7.50
CA ILE A 37 -7.33 4.86 8.95
C ILE A 37 -6.27 5.92 9.30
N MET A 38 -5.14 5.95 8.59
CA MET A 38 -4.02 6.85 8.92
C MET A 38 -4.13 8.24 8.28
N PHE A 39 -4.64 8.31 7.04
CA PHE A 39 -4.58 9.50 6.17
C PHE A 39 -5.94 9.92 5.61
N GLY A 40 -7.03 9.22 5.98
CA GLY A 40 -8.38 9.52 5.52
C GLY A 40 -8.55 9.33 4.00
N PRO A 41 -9.37 10.15 3.33
CA PRO A 41 -9.66 10.00 1.90
C PRO A 41 -8.43 10.07 0.97
N ARG A 42 -7.31 10.64 1.42
CA ARG A 42 -6.07 10.65 0.63
C ARG A 42 -5.53 9.24 0.35
N ALA A 43 -5.93 8.27 1.16
CA ALA A 43 -5.60 6.88 0.95
C ALA A 43 -6.20 6.26 -0.32
N PHE A 44 -7.21 6.87 -0.95
CA PHE A 44 -7.73 6.37 -2.22
C PHE A 44 -6.69 6.34 -3.35
N TRP A 45 -5.59 7.09 -3.21
CA TRP A 45 -4.44 6.95 -4.11
C TRP A 45 -3.76 5.58 -4.03
N TYR A 46 -3.95 4.82 -2.94
CA TYR A 46 -3.47 3.44 -2.83
C TYR A 46 -4.18 2.50 -3.82
N ALA A 47 -5.39 2.83 -4.26
CA ALA A 47 -6.12 2.04 -5.26
C ALA A 47 -5.46 2.03 -6.65
N VAL A 48 -4.43 2.86 -6.88
CA VAL A 48 -3.61 2.83 -8.09
C VAL A 48 -2.83 1.51 -8.20
N GLU A 49 -2.43 0.91 -7.07
CA GLU A 49 -1.74 -0.39 -7.07
C GLU A 49 -2.60 -1.49 -7.73
N ALA A 50 -3.92 -1.44 -7.52
CA ALA A 50 -4.87 -2.38 -8.12
C ALA A 50 -4.98 -2.30 -9.66
N ILE A 51 -4.28 -1.36 -10.33
CA ILE A 51 -4.14 -1.34 -11.78
C ILE A 51 -3.22 -2.47 -12.24
N ASP A 52 -2.24 -2.86 -11.42
CA ASP A 52 -1.39 -4.02 -11.68
C ASP A 52 -2.08 -5.31 -11.23
N VAL A 53 -3.02 -5.77 -12.04
CA VAL A 53 -3.75 -7.03 -11.83
C VAL A 53 -2.87 -8.28 -11.80
N THR A 54 -1.57 -8.16 -12.11
CA THR A 54 -0.61 -9.27 -12.08
C THR A 54 0.21 -9.31 -10.79
N GLU A 55 0.11 -8.26 -9.96
CA GLU A 55 0.82 -8.12 -8.68
C GLU A 55 2.35 -8.24 -8.84
N GLN A 56 2.86 -8.01 -10.05
CA GLN A 56 4.29 -8.14 -10.37
C GLN A 56 5.06 -6.85 -10.12
N VAL A 57 4.37 -5.72 -10.31
CA VAL A 57 4.79 -4.34 -10.09
C VAL A 57 4.20 -3.82 -8.77
N ASP A 58 3.13 -4.43 -8.26
CA ASP A 58 2.61 -4.17 -6.91
C ASP A 58 3.71 -4.34 -5.85
N GLY A 59 3.74 -3.41 -4.89
CA GLY A 59 4.74 -3.29 -3.84
C GLY A 59 6.10 -2.70 -4.27
N PHE A 60 6.37 -2.44 -5.57
CA PHE A 60 7.61 -1.74 -5.99
C PHE A 60 7.56 -0.24 -5.80
N ILE A 61 6.35 0.33 -5.79
CA ILE A 61 6.14 1.74 -5.52
C ILE A 61 5.83 1.84 -4.03
N PRO A 62 6.57 2.65 -3.25
CA PRO A 62 6.30 2.83 -1.83
C PRO A 62 5.10 3.76 -1.63
N THR A 63 3.92 3.30 -2.06
CA THR A 63 2.72 4.13 -2.22
C THR A 63 2.18 4.61 -0.88
N MET A 64 2.26 3.81 0.18
CA MET A 64 1.87 4.26 1.52
C MET A 64 2.79 5.40 1.99
N THR A 65 4.10 5.28 1.76
CA THR A 65 5.09 6.30 2.11
C THR A 65 4.88 7.57 1.30
N LEU A 66 4.59 7.47 0.00
CA LEU A 66 4.28 8.62 -0.84
C LEU A 66 3.02 9.36 -0.36
N ILE A 67 1.96 8.62 0.00
CA ILE A 67 0.75 9.19 0.58
C ILE A 67 1.07 9.89 1.91
N ALA A 68 1.92 9.28 2.75
CA ALA A 68 2.33 9.87 4.02
C ALA A 68 3.08 11.19 3.82
N LEU A 69 4.05 11.22 2.90
CA LEU A 69 4.83 12.42 2.57
C LEU A 69 3.98 13.53 1.95
N ALA A 70 2.98 13.17 1.13
CA ALA A 70 2.03 14.12 0.56
C ALA A 70 0.94 14.56 1.55
N SER A 71 0.88 13.94 2.74
CA SER A 71 -0.16 14.19 3.73
C SER A 71 0.28 14.97 4.96
N ASP A 72 1.60 15.16 5.15
CA ASP A 72 2.18 16.03 6.17
C ASP A 72 1.97 17.52 5.87
#